data_AF-A0A246WM84-F1
#
_entry.id   AF-A0A246WM84-F1
#
_cell.length_a   1.000
_cell.length_b   1.000
_cell.length_c   1.000
_cell.angle_alpha   90.00
_cell.angle_beta   90.00
_cell.angle_gamma   90.00
#
_symmetry.space_group_name_H-M   'P 1'
#
loop_
_entity.id
_entity.type
_entity.pdbx_description
1 polymer ?
#
loop_
_entity_poly.entity_id
_entity_poly.type
_entity_poly.pdbx_seq_one_letter_code
_entity_poly.pdbx_strand_id
1 'polypeptide(L)'
;MPHGKTLCSRLIAGGLLLMACFTACAQDARVARLGYAARLSDPLAQSAQQGVELAVEDANAQSLRSRDNWRFELLAQDDRSNANFAVNVARYFIKAGVAGVIGHWSSDSALAVAPLYEQANIPQINFTSTNSQLTAQGYTQIFRMVGGSDDVAATMADVALSSLQSKNLVVIGNASS
;
A
#
# COMPACT_ATOMS: atom_id res chain seq x y z
N MET A 1 -20.96 82.99 36.44
CA MET A 1 -20.36 83.57 35.21
C MET A 1 -19.73 82.43 34.41
N PRO A 2 -19.85 82.46 33.07
CA PRO A 2 -20.54 81.44 32.26
C PRO A 2 -19.59 80.78 31.22
N HIS A 3 -19.92 79.65 30.58
CA HIS A 3 -20.55 79.47 29.26
C HIS A 3 -20.56 77.95 28.96
N GLY A 4 -21.65 77.26 28.58
CA GLY A 4 -22.28 77.25 27.24
C GLY A 4 -21.32 76.71 26.16
N LYS A 5 -21.53 75.61 25.43
CA LYS A 5 -22.73 75.18 24.67
C LYS A 5 -22.61 73.70 24.19
N THR A 6 -23.78 73.04 24.16
CA THR A 6 -24.31 72.02 23.21
C THR A 6 -23.58 71.72 21.89
N LEU A 7 -23.49 70.42 21.52
CA LEU A 7 -24.00 69.82 20.25
C LEU A 7 -23.95 68.27 20.34
N CYS A 8 -25.09 67.57 20.44
CA CYS A 8 -25.79 66.86 19.34
C CYS A 8 -24.93 65.77 18.66
N SER A 9 -25.12 64.48 18.94
CA SER A 9 -26.20 63.58 18.46
C SER A 9 -25.69 62.64 17.37
N ARG A 10 -25.92 61.33 17.59
CA ARG A 10 -25.90 60.19 16.65
C ARG A 10 -24.54 59.64 16.19
N LEU A 11 -24.29 58.38 16.60
CA LEU A 11 -23.87 57.24 15.75
C LEU A 11 -23.90 56.00 16.69
N ILE A 12 -25.08 55.43 16.92
CA ILE A 12 -25.57 54.21 16.26
C ILE A 12 -24.70 53.00 16.61
N ALA A 13 -25.28 52.18 17.49
CA ALA A 13 -24.98 50.78 17.74
C ALA A 13 -24.67 50.00 16.44
N GLY A 14 -23.62 49.18 16.46
CA GLY A 14 -23.38 48.25 15.37
C GLY A 14 -22.17 47.36 15.58
N GLY A 15 -22.40 46.13 16.07
CA GLY A 15 -21.62 44.99 15.59
C GLY A 15 -20.52 44.42 16.48
N LEU A 16 -20.70 44.39 17.80
CA LEU A 16 -20.05 43.37 18.63
C LEU A 16 -20.78 42.03 18.40
N LEU A 17 -20.54 41.33 17.30
CA LEU A 17 -20.90 39.90 17.10
C LEU A 17 -20.55 39.48 15.66
N LEU A 18 -19.35 38.95 15.42
CA LEU A 18 -19.09 38.01 14.31
C LEU A 18 -17.73 37.32 14.49
N MET A 19 -17.47 36.82 15.70
CA MET A 19 -16.53 35.71 15.88
C MET A 19 -17.31 34.43 15.58
N ALA A 20 -17.75 34.30 14.32
CA ALA A 20 -18.41 33.12 13.83
C ALA A 20 -17.38 32.00 13.81
N CYS A 21 -17.57 31.10 14.76
CA CYS A 21 -16.94 29.81 14.89
C CYS A 21 -16.83 29.12 13.51
N PHE A 22 -15.67 29.24 12.86
CA PHE A 22 -15.23 28.27 11.86
C PHE A 22 -14.76 27.02 12.61
N THR A 23 -15.66 26.39 13.36
CA THR A 23 -15.58 24.94 13.57
C THR A 23 -15.88 24.32 12.22
N ALA A 24 -14.86 24.27 11.37
CA ALA A 24 -14.81 23.26 10.33
C ALA A 24 -14.97 21.92 11.06
N CYS A 25 -16.11 21.27 10.87
CA CYS A 25 -16.26 19.87 11.23
C CYS A 25 -15.21 19.10 10.41
N ALA A 26 -14.01 18.92 10.96
CA ALA A 26 -13.13 17.85 10.56
C ALA A 26 -13.91 16.56 10.87
N GLN A 27 -14.62 16.03 9.89
CA GLN A 27 -15.16 14.69 9.99
C GLN A 27 -13.94 13.78 10.17
N ASP A 28 -13.84 13.09 11.30
CA ASP A 28 -12.72 12.17 11.57
C ASP A 28 -12.55 11.23 10.38
N ALA A 29 -11.47 11.43 9.62
CA ALA A 29 -11.15 10.62 8.47
C ALA A 29 -10.88 9.18 8.94
N ARG A 30 -11.53 8.21 8.30
CA ARG A 30 -11.28 6.80 8.58
C ARG A 30 -9.90 6.45 8.04
N VAL A 31 -9.01 5.98 8.91
CA VAL A 31 -7.63 5.67 8.51
C VAL A 31 -7.52 4.20 8.10
N ALA A 32 -7.10 3.95 6.86
CA ALA A 32 -6.73 2.63 6.37
C ALA A 32 -5.20 2.56 6.21
N ARG A 33 -4.55 1.72 7.01
CA ARG A 33 -3.09 1.53 6.94
C ARG A 33 -2.74 0.48 5.89
N LEU A 34 -1.73 0.71 5.07
CA LEU A 34 -1.23 -0.21 4.07
C LEU A 34 0.21 -0.59 4.41
N GLY A 35 0.57 -1.86 4.35
CA GLY A 35 1.94 -2.31 4.55
C GLY A 35 2.72 -2.34 3.24
N TYR A 36 3.99 -1.93 3.24
CA TYR A 36 4.94 -2.20 2.15
C TYR A 36 6.17 -2.89 2.71
N ALA A 37 6.53 -4.06 2.18
CA ALA A 37 7.69 -4.82 2.64
C ALA A 37 8.63 -5.19 1.49
N ALA A 38 9.90 -4.79 1.63
CA ALA A 38 10.98 -5.12 0.71
C ALA A 38 12.33 -4.92 1.39
N ARG A 39 13.43 -5.24 0.70
CA ARG A 39 14.77 -4.84 1.11
C ARG A 39 14.99 -3.37 0.81
N LEU A 40 14.78 -2.48 1.77
CA LEU A 40 14.80 -1.02 1.53
C LEU A 40 16.20 -0.45 1.24
N SER A 41 17.26 -1.25 1.43
CA SER A 41 18.60 -0.90 0.97
C SER A 41 18.78 -1.07 -0.56
N ASP A 42 17.83 -1.69 -1.26
CA ASP A 42 17.85 -1.91 -2.70
C ASP A 42 17.26 -0.70 -3.45
N PRO A 43 17.97 -0.08 -4.40
CA PRO A 43 17.45 1.05 -5.18
C PRO A 43 16.13 0.75 -5.92
N LEU A 44 15.93 -0.49 -6.39
CA LEU A 44 14.69 -0.87 -7.06
C LEU A 44 13.51 -0.94 -6.09
N ALA A 45 13.74 -1.43 -4.87
CA ALA A 45 12.74 -1.42 -3.81
C ALA A 45 12.39 0.02 -3.40
N GLN A 46 13.37 0.91 -3.30
CA GLN A 46 13.13 2.33 -3.01
C GLN A 46 12.30 3.01 -4.11
N SER A 47 12.62 2.74 -5.38
CA SER A 47 11.84 3.26 -6.50
C SER A 47 10.40 2.74 -6.49
N ALA A 48 10.20 1.46 -6.17
CA ALA A 48 8.86 0.90 -6.02
C ALA A 48 8.10 1.50 -4.83
N GLN A 49 8.76 1.73 -3.69
CA GLN A 49 8.15 2.41 -2.54
C GLN A 49 7.63 3.80 -2.93
N GLN A 50 8.43 4.60 -3.64
CA GLN A 50 8.02 5.92 -4.13
C GLN A 50 6.79 5.83 -5.05
N GLY A 51 6.72 4.79 -5.89
CA GLY A 51 5.54 4.52 -6.70
C GLY A 51 4.29 4.21 -5.88
N VAL A 52 4.43 3.46 -4.78
CA VAL A 52 3.33 3.17 -3.84
C VAL A 52 2.91 4.43 -3.08
N GLU A 53 3.88 5.25 -2.65
CA GLU A 53 3.62 6.55 -2.00
C GLU A 53 2.81 7.47 -2.91
N LEU A 54 3.20 7.60 -4.17
CA LEU A 54 2.46 8.38 -5.16
C LEU A 54 1.03 7.84 -5.36
N ALA A 55 0.86 6.52 -5.42
CA ALA A 55 -0.48 5.92 -5.52
C ALA A 55 -1.35 6.18 -4.28
N VAL A 56 -0.75 6.21 -3.09
CA VAL A 56 -1.43 6.57 -1.83
C VAL A 56 -1.82 8.05 -1.83
N GLU A 57 -0.95 8.94 -2.31
CA GLU A 57 -1.24 10.36 -2.47
C GLU A 57 -2.43 10.57 -3.41
N ASP A 58 -2.43 9.91 -4.57
CA ASP A 58 -3.52 9.98 -5.54
C ASP A 58 -4.83 9.41 -4.96
N ALA A 59 -4.79 8.30 -4.23
CA ALA A 59 -5.95 7.71 -3.57
C ALA A 59 -6.54 8.65 -2.51
N ASN A 60 -5.68 9.31 -1.72
CA ASN A 60 -6.09 10.30 -0.74
C ASN A 60 -6.72 11.53 -1.41
N ALA A 61 -6.12 12.04 -2.50
CA ALA A 61 -6.67 13.16 -3.26
C ALA A 61 -8.04 12.83 -3.87
N GLN A 62 -8.26 11.58 -4.31
CA GLN A 62 -9.55 11.10 -4.81
C GLN A 62 -10.59 10.98 -3.69
N SER A 63 -10.21 10.42 -2.53
CA SER A 63 -11.10 10.29 -1.36
C SER A 63 -11.66 11.64 -0.89
N LEU A 64 -10.85 12.70 -0.94
CA LEU A 64 -11.30 14.07 -0.65
C LEU A 64 -12.39 14.56 -1.62
N ARG A 65 -12.38 14.08 -2.88
CA ARG A 65 -13.36 14.45 -3.91
C ARG A 65 -14.64 13.62 -3.81
N SER A 66 -14.53 12.34 -3.46
CA SER A 66 -15.65 11.39 -3.43
C SER A 66 -16.51 11.46 -2.16
N ARG A 67 -16.10 12.23 -1.14
CA ARG A 67 -16.72 12.29 0.19
C ARG A 67 -16.73 10.96 0.95
N ASP A 68 -15.91 10.00 0.52
CA ASP A 68 -15.79 8.70 1.20
C ASP A 68 -15.02 8.80 2.55
N ASN A 69 -14.35 9.94 2.77
CA ASN A 69 -13.66 10.33 4.01
C ASN A 69 -12.65 9.28 4.53
N TRP A 70 -11.96 8.60 3.62
CA TRP A 70 -10.83 7.72 3.93
C TRP A 70 -9.51 8.46 3.84
N ARG A 71 -8.59 8.13 4.76
CA ARG A 71 -7.17 8.48 4.68
C ARG A 71 -6.34 7.20 4.64
N PHE A 72 -5.53 7.05 3.62
CA PHE A 72 -4.59 5.94 3.46
C PHE A 72 -3.24 6.35 4.01
N GLU A 73 -2.65 5.49 4.84
CA GLU A 73 -1.32 5.67 5.44
C GLU A 73 -0.42 4.48 5.09
N LEU A 74 0.74 4.75 4.50
CA LEU A 74 1.70 3.71 4.14
C LEU A 74 2.67 3.43 5.30
N LEU A 75 2.80 2.15 5.66
CA LEU A 75 3.79 1.64 6.59
C LEU A 75 4.83 0.83 5.81
N ALA A 76 5.94 1.46 5.43
CA ALA A 76 7.06 0.78 4.79
C ALA A 76 7.96 0.11 5.84
N GLN A 77 8.39 -1.14 5.60
CA GLN A 77 9.28 -1.90 6.48
C GLN A 77 10.35 -2.65 5.69
N ASP A 78 11.57 -2.66 6.23
CA ASP A 78 12.70 -3.38 5.66
C ASP A 78 12.71 -4.85 6.12
N ASP A 79 12.34 -5.76 5.21
CA ASP A 79 12.38 -7.20 5.45
C ASP A 79 13.71 -7.84 5.05
N ARG A 80 14.64 -7.04 4.50
CA ARG A 80 15.98 -7.45 4.04
C ARG A 80 15.95 -8.59 3.01
N SER A 81 14.81 -8.85 2.38
CA SER A 81 14.57 -10.04 1.54
C SER A 81 14.96 -11.34 2.25
N ASN A 82 14.67 -11.44 3.53
CA ASN A 82 14.99 -12.59 4.36
C ASN A 82 13.75 -13.08 5.12
N ALA A 83 13.46 -14.38 5.03
CA ALA A 83 12.27 -14.99 5.64
C ALA A 83 12.09 -14.68 7.13
N ASN A 84 13.18 -14.69 7.93
CA ASN A 84 13.08 -14.44 9.37
C ASN A 84 12.71 -12.97 9.67
N PHE A 85 13.29 -12.03 8.94
CA PHE A 85 12.95 -10.62 9.08
C PHE A 85 11.54 -10.34 8.54
N ALA A 86 11.15 -10.98 7.43
CA ALA A 86 9.81 -10.90 6.86
C ALA A 86 8.72 -11.34 7.85
N VAL A 87 8.92 -12.43 8.58
CA VAL A 87 7.98 -12.88 9.62
C VAL A 87 7.78 -11.81 10.72
N ASN A 88 8.86 -11.12 11.12
CA ASN A 88 8.74 -10.04 12.11
C ASN A 88 7.97 -8.84 11.54
N VAL A 89 8.24 -8.46 10.30
CA VAL A 89 7.52 -7.40 9.58
C VAL A 89 6.04 -7.75 9.44
N ALA A 90 5.70 -8.99 9.08
CA ALA A 90 4.32 -9.44 8.97
C ALA A 90 3.57 -9.36 10.31
N ARG A 91 4.21 -9.80 11.40
CA ARG A 91 3.63 -9.66 12.75
C ARG A 91 3.43 -8.20 13.15
N TYR A 92 4.36 -7.32 12.79
CA TYR A 92 4.20 -5.88 12.97
C TYR A 92 2.99 -5.35 12.21
N PHE A 93 2.83 -5.70 10.93
CA PHE A 93 1.68 -5.28 10.12
C PHE A 93 0.35 -5.80 10.65
N ILE A 94 0.28 -7.07 11.07
CA ILE A 94 -0.91 -7.65 11.69
C ILE A 94 -1.27 -6.88 12.96
N LYS A 95 -0.29 -6.64 13.85
CA LYS A 95 -0.51 -5.85 15.08
C LYS A 95 -0.91 -4.41 14.77
N ALA A 96 -0.33 -3.84 13.72
CA ALA A 96 -0.67 -2.52 13.20
C ALA A 96 -1.99 -2.52 12.42
N GLY A 97 -2.73 -3.63 12.32
CA GLY A 97 -4.05 -3.68 11.69
C GLY A 97 -4.06 -3.04 10.29
N VAL A 98 -3.07 -3.36 9.46
CA VAL A 98 -3.07 -2.91 8.05
C VAL A 98 -4.24 -3.56 7.30
N ALA A 99 -4.85 -2.80 6.40
CA ALA A 99 -5.93 -3.26 5.54
C ALA A 99 -5.44 -4.17 4.39
N GLY A 100 -4.15 -4.12 4.09
CA GLY A 100 -3.50 -4.95 3.07
C GLY A 100 -1.99 -4.72 3.02
N VAL A 101 -1.29 -5.61 2.36
CA VAL A 101 0.18 -5.58 2.22
C VAL A 101 0.57 -5.60 0.74
N ILE A 102 1.50 -4.73 0.37
CA ILE A 102 2.17 -4.67 -0.91
C ILE A 102 3.57 -5.28 -0.74
N GLY A 103 3.89 -6.31 -1.52
CA GLY A 103 5.05 -7.16 -1.31
C GLY A 103 4.68 -8.46 -0.59
N HIS A 104 5.60 -9.22 -0.02
CA HIS A 104 7.04 -9.00 0.06
C HIS A 104 7.73 -9.08 -1.30
N TRP A 105 8.89 -8.44 -1.42
CA TRP A 105 9.63 -8.34 -2.70
C TRP A 105 10.15 -9.69 -3.23
N SER A 106 10.69 -10.54 -2.35
CA SER A 106 11.22 -11.85 -2.75
C SER A 106 10.20 -12.96 -2.54
N SER A 107 10.26 -13.99 -3.40
CA SER A 107 9.42 -15.18 -3.29
C SER A 107 9.54 -15.87 -1.93
N ASP A 108 10.76 -15.99 -1.39
CA ASP A 108 11.00 -16.67 -0.12
C ASP A 108 10.39 -15.92 1.06
N SER A 109 10.56 -14.60 1.11
CA SER A 109 9.91 -13.76 2.13
C SER A 109 8.39 -13.86 2.03
N ALA A 110 7.84 -13.77 0.81
CA ALA A 110 6.41 -13.83 0.59
C ALA A 110 5.80 -15.18 1.00
N LEU A 111 6.45 -16.30 0.64
CA LEU A 111 6.01 -17.63 1.02
C LEU A 111 6.06 -17.84 2.54
N ALA A 112 7.10 -17.33 3.20
CA ALA A 112 7.26 -17.47 4.65
C ALA A 112 6.14 -16.77 5.45
N VAL A 113 5.56 -15.69 4.91
CA VAL A 113 4.55 -14.88 5.62
C VAL A 113 3.12 -15.11 5.14
N ALA A 114 2.93 -15.69 3.94
CA ALA A 114 1.62 -16.01 3.38
C ALA A 114 0.64 -16.66 4.39
N PRO A 115 1.02 -17.71 5.16
CA PRO A 115 0.10 -18.30 6.15
C PRO A 115 -0.27 -17.33 7.28
N LEU A 116 0.59 -16.37 7.64
CA LEU A 116 0.29 -15.39 8.68
C LEU A 116 -0.76 -14.38 8.22
N TYR A 117 -0.66 -13.91 6.98
CA TYR A 117 -1.63 -12.99 6.40
C TYR A 117 -2.97 -13.67 6.09
N GLU A 118 -2.95 -14.92 5.62
CA GLU A 118 -4.15 -15.74 5.47
C GLU A 118 -4.91 -15.87 6.79
N GLN A 119 -4.23 -16.30 7.86
CA GLN A 119 -4.83 -16.45 9.19
C GLN A 119 -5.36 -15.13 9.76
N ALA A 120 -4.68 -14.02 9.47
CA ALA A 120 -5.10 -12.69 9.91
C ALA A 120 -6.18 -12.06 9.00
N ASN A 121 -6.58 -12.74 7.92
CA ASN A 121 -7.49 -12.23 6.89
C ASN A 121 -7.00 -10.90 6.27
N ILE A 122 -5.70 -10.75 6.05
CA ILE A 122 -5.07 -9.56 5.46
C ILE A 122 -4.65 -9.88 4.03
N PRO A 123 -5.17 -9.19 3.00
CA PRO A 123 -4.76 -9.44 1.63
C PRO A 123 -3.31 -9.00 1.39
N GLN A 124 -2.54 -9.87 0.75
CA GLN A 124 -1.17 -9.62 0.29
C GLN A 124 -1.13 -9.58 -1.23
N ILE A 125 -0.64 -8.49 -1.81
CA ILE A 125 -0.41 -8.33 -3.24
C ILE A 125 1.07 -8.43 -3.55
N ASN A 126 1.45 -9.51 -4.22
CA ASN A 126 2.81 -9.78 -4.66
C ASN A 126 3.02 -9.24 -6.07
N PHE A 127 3.83 -8.20 -6.22
CA PHE A 127 4.06 -7.52 -7.51
C PHE A 127 5.38 -7.92 -8.19
N THR A 128 6.28 -8.61 -7.48
CA THR A 128 7.59 -9.06 -7.99
C THR A 128 7.80 -10.58 -7.84
N SER A 129 7.17 -11.20 -6.85
CA SER A 129 7.40 -12.60 -6.49
C SER A 129 6.74 -13.57 -7.48
N THR A 130 7.56 -14.33 -8.19
CA THR A 130 7.14 -15.20 -9.31
C THR A 130 6.92 -16.66 -8.92
N ASN A 131 7.28 -17.08 -7.70
CA ASN A 131 7.15 -18.48 -7.30
C ASN A 131 5.68 -18.92 -7.34
N SER A 132 5.40 -19.95 -8.14
CA SER A 132 4.06 -20.48 -8.42
C SER A 132 3.35 -21.00 -7.16
N GLN A 133 4.11 -21.40 -6.14
CA GLN A 133 3.56 -21.87 -4.86
C GLN A 133 2.70 -20.82 -4.15
N LEU A 134 2.95 -19.52 -4.36
CA LEU A 134 2.21 -18.45 -3.70
C LEU A 134 0.69 -18.52 -3.91
N THR A 135 0.23 -18.95 -5.08
CA THR A 135 -1.20 -19.09 -5.39
C THR A 135 -1.64 -20.55 -5.55
N ALA A 136 -0.73 -21.51 -5.40
CA ALA A 136 -1.05 -22.94 -5.46
C ALA A 136 -1.47 -23.52 -4.09
N GLN A 137 -1.22 -22.78 -2.99
CA GLN A 137 -1.49 -23.24 -1.62
C GLN A 137 -2.96 -23.14 -1.19
N GLY A 138 -3.84 -22.63 -2.05
CA GLY A 138 -5.28 -22.51 -1.75
C GLY A 138 -5.66 -21.36 -0.81
N TYR A 139 -4.72 -20.45 -0.52
CA TYR A 139 -4.98 -19.24 0.26
C TYR A 139 -5.86 -18.25 -0.51
N THR A 140 -6.80 -17.61 0.19
CA THR A 140 -7.71 -16.62 -0.41
C THR A 140 -7.18 -15.20 -0.30
N GLN A 141 -6.21 -14.95 0.58
CA GLN A 141 -5.65 -13.62 0.83
C GLN A 141 -4.37 -13.35 0.03
N ILE A 142 -3.89 -14.30 -0.79
CA ILE A 142 -2.61 -14.16 -1.49
C ILE A 142 -2.84 -13.93 -2.99
N PHE A 143 -2.47 -12.74 -3.45
CA PHE A 143 -2.65 -12.29 -4.82
C PHE A 143 -1.29 -12.03 -5.48
N ARG A 144 -1.24 -12.14 -6.81
CA ARG A 144 -0.05 -11.83 -7.63
C ARG A 144 -0.42 -10.90 -8.78
N MET A 145 0.43 -9.92 -9.08
CA MET A 145 0.33 -9.12 -10.30
C MET A 145 1.22 -9.66 -11.43
N VAL A 146 2.28 -10.40 -11.08
CA VAL A 146 3.21 -11.02 -12.03
C VAL A 146 2.83 -12.48 -12.29
N GLY A 147 3.07 -12.96 -13.50
CA GLY A 147 2.88 -14.37 -13.87
C GLY A 147 3.79 -15.31 -13.07
N GLY A 148 3.33 -16.55 -12.87
CA GLY A 148 4.11 -17.56 -12.19
C GLY A 148 5.27 -18.08 -13.04
N SER A 149 6.34 -18.54 -12.39
CA SER A 149 7.45 -19.21 -13.06
C SER A 149 6.99 -20.40 -13.90
N ASP A 150 5.94 -21.11 -13.48
CA ASP A 150 5.39 -22.26 -14.21
C ASP A 150 4.69 -21.81 -15.50
N ASP A 151 3.99 -20.67 -15.47
CA ASP A 151 3.33 -20.10 -16.64
C ASP A 151 4.37 -19.68 -17.70
N VAL A 152 5.46 -19.06 -17.25
CA VAL A 152 6.58 -18.67 -18.12
C VAL A 152 7.25 -19.92 -18.70
N ALA A 153 7.51 -20.94 -17.88
CA ALA A 153 8.13 -22.19 -18.34
C ALA A 153 7.25 -22.93 -19.36
N ALA A 154 5.94 -23.02 -19.12
CA ALA A 154 4.99 -23.61 -20.05
C ALA A 154 4.97 -22.84 -21.38
N THR A 155 4.95 -21.51 -21.32
CA THR A 155 5.00 -20.66 -22.53
C THR A 155 6.29 -20.88 -23.31
N MET A 156 7.43 -21.01 -22.64
CA MET A 156 8.72 -21.30 -23.29
C MET A 156 8.73 -22.67 -23.97
N ALA A 157 8.17 -23.69 -23.32
CA ALA A 157 8.03 -25.03 -23.90
C ALA A 157 7.12 -25.01 -25.13
N ASP A 158 5.98 -24.32 -25.06
CA ASP A 158 5.05 -24.18 -26.17
C ASP A 158 5.68 -23.49 -27.38
N VAL A 159 6.45 -22.42 -27.16
CA VAL A 159 7.21 -21.74 -28.23
C VAL A 159 8.25 -22.67 -28.85
N ALA A 160 8.98 -23.43 -28.03
CA ALA A 160 10.01 -24.34 -28.52
C ALA A 160 9.44 -25.47 -29.40
N LEU A 161 8.29 -26.03 -29.01
CA LEU A 161 7.64 -27.12 -29.71
C LEU A 161 6.83 -26.63 -30.92
N SER A 162 6.05 -25.56 -30.75
CA SER A 162 5.06 -25.13 -31.74
C SER A 162 5.63 -24.15 -32.75
N SER A 163 6.40 -23.16 -32.29
CA SER A 163 6.95 -22.11 -33.17
C SER A 163 8.31 -22.48 -33.73
N LEU A 164 9.20 -23.05 -32.91
CA LEU A 164 10.55 -23.42 -33.32
C LEU A 164 10.68 -24.86 -33.83
N GLN A 165 9.64 -25.69 -33.66
CA GLN A 165 9.62 -27.09 -34.10
C GLN A 165 10.82 -27.90 -33.58
N SER A 166 11.28 -27.60 -32.37
CA SER A 166 12.46 -28.22 -31.77
C SER A 166 12.19 -29.68 -31.45
N LYS A 167 13.07 -30.58 -31.88
CA LYS A 167 12.97 -32.04 -31.63
C LYS A 167 13.72 -32.51 -30.40
N ASN A 168 14.75 -31.77 -30.00
CA ASN A 168 15.61 -32.08 -28.85
C ASN A 168 15.67 -30.86 -27.94
N LEU A 169 15.35 -31.03 -26.67
CA LEU A 169 15.43 -29.98 -25.66
C LEU A 169 16.38 -30.41 -24.54
N VAL A 170 17.18 -29.46 -24.03
CA VAL A 170 18.00 -29.62 -22.84
C VAL A 170 17.57 -28.58 -21.83
N VAL A 171 17.21 -29.02 -20.63
CA VAL A 171 16.85 -28.14 -19.51
C VAL A 171 18.06 -28.01 -18.60
N ILE A 172 18.52 -26.78 -18.39
CA ILE A 172 19.59 -26.46 -17.44
C ILE A 172 18.96 -25.62 -16.34
N GLY A 173 19.03 -26.11 -15.10
CA GLY A 173 18.53 -25.40 -13.92
C GLY A 173 19.59 -25.33 -12.83
N ASN A 174 19.41 -24.41 -11.89
CA ASN A 174 20.13 -24.39 -10.62
C ASN A 174 19.25 -24.97 -9.52
N ALA A 175 19.86 -25.68 -8.57
CA ALA A 175 19.18 -26.11 -7.36
C ALA A 175 19.19 -24.95 -6.35
N SER A 176 18.18 -24.09 -6.39
CA SER A 176 17.94 -23.09 -5.35
C SER A 176 16.62 -23.42 -4.67
N SER A 177 16.71 -23.70 -3.37
CA SER A 177 15.60 -24.05 -2.46
C SER A 177 14.61 -22.90 -2.29
#